data_AF-A0A6A5HWK1-F1
#
_entry.id   AF-A0A6A5HWK1-F1
#
_cell.length_a   1.000
_cell.length_b   1.000
_cell.length_c   1.000
_cell.angle_alpha   90.00
_cell.angle_beta   90.00
_cell.angle_gamma   90.00
#
_symmetry.space_group_name_H-M   'P 1'
#
loop_
_entity.id
_entity.type
_entity.pdbx_description
1 polymer ?
#
loop_
_entity_poly.entity_id
_entity_poly.type
_entity_poly.pdbx_seq_one_letter_code
_entity_poly.pdbx_strand_id
1 'polypeptide(L)'
;MPWFYANMYNTLIAGYFMLQIDYMPRIQQLSNIQFGCVGSLLSSWFMMFAYVTVDLDGYFVISRCAYHVSTFTILYSFIMTTSYTSNVYIDLPSENRKKSKLFFGILHVILGGIIGYLSTRITFNITICLFLVILSFMFSINSYNYLSVNSYLLCEHRMWKWDFQESRGIICHVIRRRRHLSNPSEILDSTISLSSQKGYFQYEDDIQLDDKYYNEWFLRW
;
A
#
# COMPACT_ATOMS: atom_id res chain seq x y z
N MET A 1 -5.00 -6.37 33.77
CA MET A 1 -3.93 -6.34 32.74
C MET A 1 -4.34 -7.13 31.49
N PRO A 2 -5.18 -6.59 30.58
CA PRO A 2 -5.56 -7.27 29.32
C PRO A 2 -4.57 -7.02 28.17
N TRP A 3 -3.85 -5.91 28.21
CA TRP A 3 -2.98 -5.44 27.12
C TRP A 3 -1.69 -6.26 26.96
N PHE A 4 -1.19 -6.90 28.02
CA PHE A 4 0.00 -7.75 27.97
C PHE A 4 -0.21 -8.98 27.08
N TYR A 5 -1.34 -9.67 27.23
CA TYR A 5 -1.69 -10.83 26.38
C TYR A 5 -1.97 -10.42 24.94
N ALA A 6 -2.57 -9.25 24.72
CA ALA A 6 -2.75 -8.71 23.36
C ALA A 6 -1.40 -8.42 22.69
N ASN A 7 -0.41 -7.93 23.43
CA ASN A 7 0.93 -7.71 22.90
C ASN A 7 1.66 -9.01 22.58
N MET A 8 1.60 -10.04 23.44
CA MET A 8 2.17 -11.35 23.13
C MET A 8 1.55 -11.96 21.86
N TYR A 9 0.23 -11.86 21.72
CA TYR A 9 -0.48 -12.32 20.52
C TYR A 9 -0.02 -11.57 19.25
N ASN A 10 0.11 -10.24 19.33
CA ASN A 10 0.61 -9.43 18.22
C ASN A 10 2.07 -9.78 17.87
N THR A 11 2.93 -10.07 18.85
CA THR A 11 4.31 -10.51 18.62
C THR A 11 4.37 -11.89 17.94
N LEU A 12 3.52 -12.83 18.36
CA LEU A 12 3.45 -14.16 17.72
C LEU A 12 2.96 -14.05 16.27
N ILE A 13 1.98 -13.19 16.00
CA ILE A 13 1.53 -12.89 14.64
C ILE A 13 2.65 -12.26 13.83
N ALA A 14 3.36 -11.27 14.37
CA ALA A 14 4.50 -10.66 13.70
C ALA A 14 5.58 -11.71 13.37
N GLY A 15 5.87 -12.62 14.31
CA GLY A 15 6.76 -13.75 14.08
C GLY A 15 6.28 -14.69 12.97
N TYR A 16 4.99 -15.04 12.94
CA TYR A 16 4.40 -15.84 11.87
C TYR A 16 4.55 -15.19 10.49
N PHE A 17 4.34 -13.87 10.41
CA PHE A 17 4.52 -13.15 9.16
C PHE A 17 5.98 -13.02 8.72
N MET A 18 6.91 -12.85 9.67
CA MET A 18 8.34 -12.89 9.36
C MET A 18 8.75 -14.24 8.76
N LEU A 19 8.11 -15.34 9.18
CA LEU A 19 8.33 -16.67 8.58
C LEU A 19 7.72 -16.81 7.18
N GLN A 20 6.75 -15.98 6.80
CA GLN A 20 6.15 -16.00 5.47
C GLN A 20 6.89 -15.17 4.41
N ILE A 21 7.92 -14.41 4.83
CA ILE A 21 8.72 -13.55 3.95
C ILE A 21 9.31 -14.33 2.77
N ASP A 22 9.76 -15.56 2.99
CA ASP A 22 10.38 -16.39 1.96
C ASP A 22 9.40 -16.81 0.84
N TYR A 23 8.09 -16.74 1.11
CA TYR A 23 7.03 -17.06 0.14
C TYR A 23 6.51 -15.83 -0.62
N MET A 24 7.04 -14.64 -0.35
CA MET A 24 6.62 -13.43 -1.04
C MET A 24 7.11 -13.42 -2.49
N PRO A 25 6.31 -12.88 -3.42
CA PRO A 25 6.68 -12.85 -4.82
C PRO A 25 7.93 -11.97 -5.02
N ARG A 26 8.91 -12.53 -5.75
CA ARG A 26 10.17 -11.84 -6.09
C ARG A 26 9.93 -10.60 -6.95
N ILE A 27 8.83 -10.56 -7.70
CA ILE A 27 8.38 -9.39 -8.45
C ILE A 27 7.13 -8.86 -7.77
N GLN A 28 7.17 -7.61 -7.32
CA GLN A 28 6.01 -6.99 -6.71
C GLN A 28 4.90 -6.80 -7.73
N GLN A 29 3.70 -7.30 -7.41
CA GLN A 29 2.52 -7.19 -8.28
C GLN A 29 1.67 -5.99 -7.89
N LEU A 30 1.11 -5.31 -8.90
CA LEU A 30 0.22 -4.17 -8.67
C LEU A 30 -1.04 -4.57 -7.90
N SER A 31 -1.60 -5.76 -8.20
CA SER A 31 -2.74 -6.33 -7.49
C SER A 31 -2.48 -6.45 -5.98
N ASN A 32 -1.31 -6.95 -5.59
CA ASN A 32 -0.92 -7.10 -4.19
C ASN A 32 -0.87 -5.76 -3.47
N ILE A 33 -0.29 -4.73 -4.11
CA ILE A 33 -0.25 -3.37 -3.56
C ILE A 33 -1.67 -2.80 -3.43
N GLN A 34 -2.54 -3.02 -4.42
CA GLN A 34 -3.94 -2.58 -4.38
C GLN A 34 -4.68 -3.22 -3.21
N PHE A 35 -4.60 -4.55 -3.07
CA PHE A 35 -5.20 -5.28 -1.95
C PHE A 35 -4.64 -4.81 -0.60
N GLY A 36 -3.32 -4.62 -0.50
CA GLY A 36 -2.70 -4.12 0.71
C GLY A 36 -3.11 -2.68 1.06
N CYS A 37 -3.26 -1.78 0.08
CA CYS A 37 -3.72 -0.41 0.36
C CYS A 37 -5.18 -0.40 0.83
N VAL A 38 -6.07 -1.17 0.19
CA VAL A 38 -7.49 -1.30 0.58
C VAL A 38 -7.61 -1.96 1.94
N GLY A 39 -6.87 -3.05 2.18
CA GLY A 39 -6.85 -3.77 3.45
C GLY A 39 -6.37 -2.89 4.60
N SER A 40 -5.30 -2.10 4.39
CA SER A 40 -4.80 -1.14 5.39
C SER A 40 -5.84 -0.08 5.74
N LEU A 41 -6.56 0.45 4.73
CA LEU A 41 -7.62 1.43 4.94
C LEU A 41 -8.77 0.86 5.77
N LEU A 42 -9.35 -0.27 5.34
CA LEU A 42 -10.47 -0.90 6.03
C LEU A 42 -10.10 -1.28 7.47
N SER A 43 -8.92 -1.85 7.64
CA SER A 43 -8.44 -2.27 8.95
C SER A 43 -8.21 -1.10 9.90
N SER A 44 -7.71 0.04 9.41
CA SER A 44 -7.60 1.25 10.23
C SER A 44 -8.96 1.74 10.74
N TRP A 45 -10.02 1.60 9.95
CA TRP A 45 -11.38 1.96 10.33
C TRP A 45 -11.97 0.97 11.35
N PHE A 46 -11.77 -0.34 11.15
CA PHE A 46 -12.17 -1.36 12.12
C PHE A 46 -11.43 -1.23 13.46
N MET A 47 -10.14 -0.89 13.41
CA MET A 47 -9.36 -0.63 14.62
C MET A 47 -9.86 0.62 15.33
N MET A 48 -10.21 1.68 14.59
CA MET A 48 -10.82 2.89 15.14
C MET A 48 -12.17 2.59 15.80
N PHE A 49 -13.03 1.80 15.16
CA PHE A 49 -14.29 1.32 15.73
C PHE A 49 -14.07 0.57 17.05
N ALA A 50 -13.08 -0.33 17.09
CA ALA A 50 -12.75 -1.08 18.30
C ALA A 50 -12.35 -0.16 19.46
N TYR A 51 -11.52 0.87 19.21
CA TYR A 51 -11.11 1.83 20.24
C TYR A 51 -12.26 2.70 20.73
N VAL A 52 -13.17 3.10 19.84
CA VAL A 52 -14.34 3.94 20.21
C VAL A 52 -15.37 3.15 21.02
N THR A 53 -15.53 1.85 20.75
CA THR A 53 -16.64 1.05 21.32
C THR A 53 -16.24 0.09 22.44
N VAL A 54 -14.94 -0.05 22.76
CA VAL A 54 -14.46 -1.03 23.77
C VAL A 54 -15.07 -0.85 25.16
N ASP A 55 -15.31 0.39 25.58
CA ASP A 55 -15.85 0.74 26.89
C ASP A 55 -17.38 0.95 26.87
N LEU A 56 -18.04 0.72 25.72
CA LEU A 56 -19.50 0.76 25.62
C LEU A 56 -20.10 -0.58 26.06
N ASP A 57 -21.15 -0.50 26.87
CA ASP A 57 -21.87 -1.67 27.36
C ASP A 57 -22.38 -2.54 26.20
N GLY A 58 -22.07 -3.83 26.25
CA GLY A 58 -22.45 -4.83 25.23
C GLY A 58 -21.52 -4.92 24.02
N TYR A 59 -20.56 -3.99 23.85
CA TYR A 59 -19.66 -3.99 22.69
C TYR A 59 -18.27 -4.59 22.96
N PHE A 60 -17.96 -4.92 24.21
CA PHE A 60 -16.63 -5.40 24.62
C PHE A 60 -16.10 -6.56 23.77
N VAL A 61 -16.90 -7.61 23.56
CA VAL A 61 -16.47 -8.81 22.81
C VAL A 61 -16.23 -8.46 21.33
N ILE A 62 -17.16 -7.74 20.70
CA ILE A 62 -17.08 -7.36 19.30
C ILE A 62 -15.87 -6.44 19.06
N SER A 63 -15.65 -5.46 19.95
CA SER A 63 -14.53 -4.53 19.89
C SER A 63 -13.19 -5.25 19.97
N ARG A 64 -13.07 -6.24 20.86
CA ARG A 64 -11.85 -7.05 20.96
C ARG A 64 -11.60 -7.89 19.71
N CYS A 65 -12.64 -8.52 19.16
CA CYS A 65 -12.52 -9.26 17.89
C CYS A 65 -12.09 -8.32 16.75
N ALA A 66 -12.73 -7.16 16.63
CA ALA A 66 -12.39 -6.15 15.62
C ALA A 66 -10.94 -5.66 15.78
N TYR A 67 -10.47 -5.43 17.01
CA TYR A 67 -9.08 -5.05 17.28
C TYR A 67 -8.07 -6.11 16.80
N HIS A 68 -8.28 -7.38 17.15
CA HIS A 68 -7.35 -8.44 16.76
C HIS A 68 -7.35 -8.69 15.25
N VAL A 69 -8.54 -8.76 14.62
CA VAL A 69 -8.66 -8.95 13.17
C VAL A 69 -8.05 -7.77 12.41
N SER A 70 -8.33 -6.53 12.84
CA SER A 70 -7.76 -5.34 12.19
C SER A 70 -6.25 -5.24 12.36
N THR A 71 -5.70 -5.61 13.52
CA THR A 71 -4.24 -5.63 13.73
C THR A 71 -3.56 -6.63 12.81
N PHE A 72 -4.10 -7.85 12.73
CA PHE A 72 -3.62 -8.89 11.81
C PHE A 72 -3.68 -8.41 10.35
N THR A 73 -4.82 -7.84 9.96
CA THR A 73 -5.06 -7.41 8.59
C THR A 73 -4.21 -6.21 8.19
N ILE A 74 -3.93 -5.26 9.10
CA ILE A 74 -2.97 -4.16 8.88
C ILE A 74 -1.58 -4.71 8.58
N LEU A 75 -1.11 -5.67 9.37
CA LEU A 75 0.23 -6.20 9.19
C LEU A 75 0.37 -6.99 7.88
N TYR A 76 -0.61 -7.84 7.57
CA TYR A 76 -0.65 -8.53 6.29
C TYR A 76 -0.68 -7.55 5.12
N SER A 77 -1.54 -6.54 5.22
CA SER A 77 -1.68 -5.49 4.21
C SER A 77 -0.39 -4.70 4.02
N PHE A 78 0.32 -4.39 5.11
CA PHE A 78 1.62 -3.73 5.06
C PHE A 78 2.59 -4.56 4.22
N ILE A 79 2.75 -5.85 4.53
CA ILE A 79 3.65 -6.76 3.80
C ILE A 79 3.34 -6.76 2.31
N MET A 80 2.05 -6.87 1.95
CA MET A 80 1.60 -6.84 0.55
C MET A 80 1.91 -5.52 -0.17
N THR A 81 1.95 -4.40 0.55
CA THR A 81 2.34 -3.10 -0.03
C THR A 81 3.85 -2.86 -0.07
N THR A 82 4.62 -3.52 0.79
CA THR A 82 6.08 -3.35 0.79
C THR A 82 6.72 -4.17 -0.32
N SER A 83 7.90 -3.75 -0.74
CA SER A 83 8.75 -4.50 -1.66
C SER A 83 10.02 -5.05 -0.99
N TYR A 84 10.06 -5.08 0.36
CA TYR A 84 11.28 -5.44 1.12
C TYR A 84 11.88 -6.79 0.75
N THR A 85 11.07 -7.70 0.22
CA THR A 85 11.44 -9.08 -0.11
C THR A 85 11.44 -9.33 -1.62
N SER A 86 11.13 -8.30 -2.42
CA SER A 86 11.07 -8.36 -3.87
C SER A 86 12.37 -7.84 -4.48
N ASN A 87 12.78 -8.41 -5.61
CA ASN A 87 13.90 -7.96 -6.43
C ASN A 87 13.50 -6.74 -7.26
N VAL A 88 12.22 -6.69 -7.63
CA VAL A 88 11.62 -5.65 -8.46
C VAL A 88 10.45 -5.02 -7.71
N TYR A 89 10.45 -3.70 -7.65
CA TYR A 89 9.39 -2.90 -7.04
C TYR A 89 8.66 -2.04 -8.06
N ILE A 90 7.42 -1.68 -7.73
CA ILE A 90 6.60 -0.78 -8.53
C ILE A 90 6.81 0.65 -8.06
N ASP A 91 7.17 1.55 -8.98
CA ASP A 91 7.11 2.99 -8.76
C ASP A 91 5.99 3.64 -9.58
N LEU A 92 5.29 4.60 -8.98
CA LEU A 92 4.33 5.44 -9.68
C LEU A 92 5.00 6.76 -10.05
N PRO A 93 5.20 7.04 -11.35
CA PRO A 93 5.65 8.35 -11.83
C PRO A 93 4.81 9.46 -11.22
N SER A 94 5.44 10.56 -10.82
CA SER A 94 4.74 11.71 -10.22
C SER A 94 3.63 12.25 -11.11
N GLU A 95 3.79 12.16 -12.42
CA GLU A 95 2.83 12.59 -13.45
C GLU A 95 1.55 11.74 -13.44
N ASN A 96 1.67 10.45 -13.11
CA ASN A 96 0.54 9.52 -13.04
C ASN A 96 -0.21 9.56 -11.70
N ARG A 97 0.33 10.26 -10.69
CA ARG A 97 -0.32 10.42 -9.40
C ARG A 97 -1.47 11.41 -9.53
N LYS A 98 -2.69 10.96 -9.26
CA LYS A 98 -3.87 11.81 -9.34
C LYS A 98 -3.88 12.81 -8.20
N LYS A 99 -4.30 14.04 -8.50
CA LYS A 99 -4.48 15.13 -7.51
C LYS A 99 -5.78 14.95 -6.73
N SER A 100 -5.92 13.86 -5.97
CA SER A 100 -7.08 13.58 -5.12
C SER A 100 -6.91 13.97 -3.65
N LYS A 101 -5.73 14.50 -3.29
CA LYS A 101 -5.36 14.83 -1.89
C LYS A 101 -6.37 15.75 -1.21
N LEU A 102 -6.92 16.74 -1.94
CA LEU A 102 -7.87 17.68 -1.38
C LEU A 102 -9.20 16.99 -0.99
N PHE A 103 -9.76 16.18 -1.90
CA PHE A 103 -11.02 15.49 -1.65
C PHE A 103 -10.91 14.54 -0.45
N PHE A 104 -9.88 13.68 -0.41
CA PHE A 104 -9.66 12.81 0.74
C PHE A 104 -9.31 13.60 2.00
N GLY A 105 -8.60 14.72 1.88
CA GLY A 105 -8.27 15.59 3.01
C GLY A 105 -9.52 16.15 3.68
N ILE A 106 -10.46 16.69 2.89
CA ILE A 106 -11.74 17.21 3.41
C ILE A 106 -12.53 16.11 4.13
N LEU A 107 -12.65 14.92 3.55
CA LEU A 107 -13.34 13.79 4.18
C LEU A 107 -12.72 13.39 5.53
N HIS A 108 -11.39 13.37 5.61
CA HIS A 108 -10.68 12.99 6.83
C HIS A 108 -10.70 14.08 7.90
N VAL A 109 -10.75 15.36 7.51
CA VAL A 109 -10.98 16.47 8.44
C VAL A 109 -12.37 16.36 9.07
N ILE A 110 -13.40 16.07 8.27
CA ILE A 110 -14.76 15.84 8.77
C ILE A 110 -14.77 14.65 9.75
N LEU A 111 -14.14 13.53 9.36
CA LEU A 111 -14.03 12.35 10.24
C LEU A 111 -13.29 12.66 11.55
N GLY A 112 -12.17 13.39 11.48
CA GLY A 112 -11.43 13.84 12.66
C GLY A 112 -12.27 14.75 13.56
N GLY A 113 -13.09 15.63 12.97
CA GLY A 113 -14.05 16.47 13.70
C GLY A 113 -15.13 15.64 14.40
N ILE A 114 -15.66 14.59 13.75
CA ILE A 114 -16.62 13.66 14.35
C ILE A 114 -15.98 12.92 15.53
N ILE A 115 -14.76 12.40 15.38
CA ILE A 115 -14.01 11.75 16.46
C ILE A 115 -13.75 12.72 17.62
N GLY A 116 -13.36 13.96 17.32
CA GLY A 116 -13.19 15.01 18.31
C GLY A 116 -14.49 15.30 19.07
N TYR A 117 -15.61 15.43 18.38
CA TYR A 117 -16.92 15.60 19.02
C TYR A 117 -17.29 14.39 19.89
N LEU A 118 -17.14 13.16 19.38
CA LEU A 118 -17.43 11.94 20.13
C LEU A 118 -16.61 11.84 21.42
N SER A 119 -15.36 12.31 21.42
CA SER A 119 -14.51 12.29 22.61
C SER A 119 -15.05 13.15 23.77
N THR A 120 -15.93 14.11 23.48
CA THR A 120 -16.63 14.91 24.50
C THR A 120 -17.85 14.20 25.11
N ARG A 121 -18.28 13.09 24.49
CA ARG A 121 -19.49 12.34 24.84
C ARG A 121 -19.20 10.96 25.42
N ILE A 122 -18.13 10.33 24.96
CA ILE A 122 -17.75 8.96 25.26
C ILE A 122 -16.26 8.94 25.60
N THR A 123 -15.90 8.24 26.67
CA THR A 123 -14.50 8.05 27.04
C THR A 123 -13.85 7.01 26.13
N PHE A 124 -12.82 7.41 25.40
CA PHE A 124 -11.93 6.52 24.64
C PHE A 124 -10.59 7.19 24.41
N ASN A 125 -9.61 6.45 23.88
CA ASN A 125 -8.29 7.00 23.56
C ASN A 125 -8.32 7.82 22.27
N ILE A 126 -8.69 9.11 22.39
CA ILE A 126 -8.78 10.05 21.27
C ILE A 126 -7.48 10.15 20.47
N THR A 127 -6.32 10.10 21.13
CA THR A 127 -5.00 10.23 20.48
C THR A 127 -4.78 9.10 19.47
N ILE A 128 -5.11 7.86 19.85
CA ILE A 128 -5.01 6.71 18.94
C ILE A 128 -5.99 6.85 17.78
N CYS A 129 -7.24 7.26 18.04
CA CYS A 129 -8.23 7.44 16.98
C CYS A 129 -7.83 8.54 15.99
N LEU A 130 -7.30 9.68 16.45
CA LEU A 130 -6.80 10.75 15.58
C LEU A 130 -5.60 10.29 14.76
N PHE A 131 -4.69 9.52 15.34
CA PHE A 131 -3.59 8.89 14.60
C PHE A 131 -4.12 7.95 13.51
N LEU A 132 -5.14 7.15 13.80
CA LEU A 132 -5.78 6.27 12.81
C LEU A 132 -6.49 7.04 11.68
N VAL A 133 -7.08 8.21 11.97
CA VAL A 133 -7.63 9.10 10.93
C VAL A 133 -6.52 9.64 10.01
N ILE A 134 -5.35 9.99 10.56
CA ILE A 134 -4.20 10.43 9.76
C ILE A 134 -3.69 9.28 8.87
N LEU A 135 -3.55 8.08 9.44
CA LEU A 135 -3.14 6.90 8.67
C LEU A 135 -4.16 6.56 7.57
N SER A 136 -5.45 6.59 7.88
CA SER A 136 -6.50 6.29 6.90
C SER A 136 -6.49 7.30 5.75
N PHE A 137 -6.11 8.56 5.99
CA PHE A 137 -5.91 9.55 4.93
C PHE A 137 -4.78 9.14 3.99
N MET A 138 -3.63 8.74 4.53
CA MET A 138 -2.50 8.25 3.73
C MET A 138 -2.88 7.02 2.92
N PHE A 139 -3.55 6.03 3.54
CA PHE A 139 -4.01 4.83 2.85
C PHE A 139 -5.06 5.14 1.77
N SER A 140 -5.95 6.11 1.99
CA SER A 140 -6.93 6.52 0.98
C SER A 140 -6.27 7.10 -0.27
N ILE A 141 -5.26 7.97 -0.09
CA ILE A 141 -4.49 8.52 -1.21
C ILE A 141 -3.75 7.41 -1.95
N ASN A 142 -3.05 6.54 -1.23
CA ASN A 142 -2.29 5.45 -1.84
C ASN A 142 -3.22 4.50 -2.59
N SER A 143 -4.28 4.04 -1.95
CA SER A 143 -5.29 3.17 -2.55
C SER A 143 -5.87 3.79 -3.83
N TYR A 144 -6.27 5.05 -3.79
CA TYR A 144 -6.79 5.73 -4.98
C TYR A 144 -5.76 5.82 -6.12
N ASN A 145 -4.51 6.13 -5.83
CA ASN A 145 -3.46 6.19 -6.84
C ASN A 145 -3.21 4.82 -7.47
N TYR A 146 -3.01 3.77 -6.67
CA TYR A 146 -2.76 2.42 -7.18
C TYR A 146 -3.97 1.80 -7.88
N LEU A 147 -5.19 2.09 -7.44
CA LEU A 147 -6.41 1.59 -8.09
C LEU A 147 -6.68 2.28 -9.43
N SER A 148 -6.28 3.55 -9.57
CA SER A 148 -6.60 4.37 -10.73
C SER A 148 -5.43 4.61 -11.69
N VAL A 149 -4.27 4.01 -11.41
CA VAL A 149 -3.08 4.09 -12.26
C VAL A 149 -3.32 3.41 -13.61
N ASN A 150 -2.91 4.06 -14.68
CA ASN A 150 -2.95 3.53 -16.05
C ASN A 150 -1.61 2.92 -16.49
N SER A 151 -0.51 3.41 -15.92
CA SER A 151 0.83 2.89 -16.15
C SER A 151 1.74 3.13 -14.96
N TYR A 152 2.69 2.23 -14.76
CA TYR A 152 3.66 2.25 -13.67
C TYR A 152 5.04 1.82 -14.16
N LEU A 153 6.06 2.05 -13.35
CA LEU A 153 7.44 1.65 -13.63
C LEU A 153 7.77 0.39 -12.84
N LEU A 154 8.40 -0.59 -13.49
CA LEU A 154 9.10 -1.66 -12.78
C LEU A 154 10.55 -1.25 -12.58
N CYS A 155 10.99 -1.27 -11.33
CA CYS A 155 12.30 -0.80 -10.91
C CYS A 155 13.04 -1.89 -10.15
N GLU A 156 14.34 -2.01 -10.38
CA GLU A 156 15.22 -2.90 -9.64
C GLU A 156 15.53 -2.33 -8.24
N HIS A 157 15.48 -3.17 -7.21
CA HIS A 157 16.01 -2.80 -5.90
C HIS A 157 17.53 -2.69 -5.95
N ARG A 158 18.04 -1.48 -5.68
CA ARG A 158 19.48 -1.24 -5.50
C ARG A 158 19.77 -0.88 -4.05
N MET A 159 20.81 -1.49 -3.50
CA MET A 159 21.16 -1.35 -2.08
C MET A 159 21.74 0.04 -1.79
N TRP A 160 22.55 0.59 -2.70
CA TRP A 160 23.30 1.80 -2.42
C TRP A 160 22.96 2.96 -3.34
N LYS A 161 23.09 4.18 -2.78
CA LYS A 161 22.78 5.42 -3.51
C LYS A 161 23.67 5.63 -4.74
N TRP A 162 24.92 5.18 -4.71
CA TRP A 162 25.85 5.29 -5.85
C TRP A 162 25.45 4.38 -7.00
N ASP A 163 24.72 3.29 -6.74
CA ASP A 163 24.19 2.42 -7.79
C ASP A 163 23.12 3.13 -8.64
N PHE A 164 22.53 4.24 -8.17
CA PHE A 164 21.53 5.03 -8.90
C PHE A 164 22.13 6.15 -9.78
N GLN A 165 23.47 6.30 -9.83
CA GLN A 165 24.11 7.41 -10.53
C GLN A 165 23.98 7.35 -12.07
N GLU A 166 23.77 6.17 -12.65
CA GLU A 166 23.64 6.01 -14.12
C GLU A 166 22.19 5.95 -14.61
N SER A 167 21.25 5.50 -13.78
CA SER A 167 19.81 5.50 -14.07
C SER A 167 19.02 5.18 -12.79
N ARG A 168 17.72 5.49 -12.74
CA ARG A 168 16.83 5.16 -11.61
C ARG A 168 16.61 3.65 -11.39
N GLY A 169 17.34 2.77 -12.09
CA GLY A 169 17.11 1.33 -12.06
C GLY A 169 15.78 0.91 -12.72
N ILE A 170 15.24 1.76 -13.61
CA ILE A 170 14.00 1.46 -14.34
C ILE A 170 14.28 0.32 -15.32
N ILE A 171 13.54 -0.77 -15.18
CA ILE A 171 13.64 -1.96 -16.04
C ILE A 171 12.75 -1.76 -17.28
N CYS A 172 11.49 -1.41 -17.06
CA CYS A 172 10.52 -1.17 -18.12
C CYS A 172 9.33 -0.33 -17.64
N HIS A 173 8.60 0.23 -18.59
CA HIS A 173 7.35 0.94 -18.35
C HIS A 173 6.16 0.05 -18.65
N VAL A 174 5.29 -0.18 -17.66
CA VAL A 174 4.16 -1.12 -17.77
C VAL A 174 2.86 -0.36 -17.99
N ILE A 175 2.10 -0.76 -19.02
CA ILE A 175 0.77 -0.24 -19.34
C ILE A 175 -0.28 -1.24 -18.86
N ARG A 176 -1.18 -0.78 -17.97
CA ARG A 176 -2.17 -1.61 -17.28
C ARG A 176 -3.32 -2.08 -18.18
N ARG A 177 -3.85 -1.20 -19.03
CA ARG A 177 -4.98 -1.52 -19.92
C ARG A 177 -4.59 -1.27 -21.35
N ARG A 178 -4.73 -2.29 -22.21
CA ARG A 178 -4.87 -2.08 -23.66
C ARG A 178 -6.18 -1.35 -23.86
N ARG A 179 -6.17 -0.01 -23.98
CA ARG A 179 -7.38 0.68 -24.44
C ARG A 179 -7.74 0.09 -25.80
N HIS A 180 -9.02 -0.22 -26.06
CA HIS A 180 -9.46 -0.39 -27.44
C HIS A 180 -9.27 0.99 -28.11
N LEU A 181 -8.24 1.09 -28.94
CA LEU A 181 -7.65 2.36 -29.36
C LEU A 181 -8.58 3.10 -30.32
N SER A 182 -9.25 4.14 -29.86
CA SER A 182 -10.09 4.99 -30.71
C SER A 182 -9.43 6.30 -31.14
N ASN A 183 -8.30 6.71 -30.53
CA ASN A 183 -7.67 8.00 -30.86
C ASN A 183 -6.12 7.91 -30.98
N PRO A 184 -5.58 7.97 -32.20
CA PRO A 184 -4.13 7.86 -32.47
C PRO A 184 -3.25 8.99 -31.93
N SER A 185 -3.81 10.16 -31.63
CA SER A 185 -3.05 11.35 -31.18
C SER A 185 -2.59 11.27 -29.72
N GLU A 186 -3.40 10.71 -28.81
CA GLU A 186 -2.98 10.45 -27.43
C GLU A 186 -1.86 9.40 -27.37
N ILE A 187 -1.85 8.46 -28.32
CA ILE A 187 -0.77 7.49 -28.49
C ILE A 187 0.50 8.23 -28.88
N LEU A 188 0.43 9.15 -29.83
CA LEU A 188 1.62 9.83 -30.32
C LEU A 188 2.27 10.68 -29.22
N ASP A 189 1.51 11.41 -28.39
CA ASP A 189 2.09 12.21 -27.31
C ASP A 189 2.60 11.36 -26.13
N SER A 190 1.90 10.27 -25.77
CA SER A 190 2.38 9.33 -24.75
C SER A 190 3.58 8.50 -25.24
N THR A 191 3.58 8.10 -26.51
CA THR A 191 4.67 7.31 -27.12
C THR A 191 5.86 8.19 -27.50
N ILE A 192 5.68 9.47 -27.85
CA ILE A 192 6.77 10.43 -28.09
C ILE A 192 7.41 10.86 -26.77
N SER A 193 6.63 11.12 -25.72
CA SER A 193 7.20 11.35 -24.38
C SER A 193 7.94 10.11 -23.84
N LEU A 194 7.38 8.91 -24.02
CA LEU A 194 8.05 7.65 -23.67
C LEU A 194 9.26 7.32 -24.56
N SER A 195 9.21 7.55 -25.87
CA SER A 195 10.31 7.23 -26.80
C SER A 195 11.50 8.17 -26.69
N SER A 196 11.34 9.34 -26.07
CA SER A 196 12.47 10.18 -25.66
C SER A 196 13.37 9.48 -24.62
N GLN A 197 12.84 8.46 -23.92
CA GLN A 197 13.58 7.51 -23.10
C GLN A 197 13.67 6.17 -23.84
N LYS A 198 14.78 5.92 -24.54
CA LYS A 198 15.05 4.65 -25.21
C LYS A 198 14.83 3.45 -24.25
N GLY A 199 13.82 2.62 -24.52
CA GLY A 199 13.84 1.18 -24.17
C GLY A 199 12.64 0.64 -23.37
N TYR A 200 11.87 -0.24 -24.03
CA TYR A 200 10.97 -1.26 -23.47
C TYR A 200 9.77 -0.79 -22.63
N PHE A 201 8.63 -0.62 -23.30
CA PHE A 201 7.31 -0.69 -22.66
C PHE A 201 6.74 -2.11 -22.77
N GLN A 202 5.94 -2.53 -21.79
CA GLN A 202 5.26 -3.83 -21.79
C GLN A 202 3.80 -3.66 -21.33
N TYR A 203 2.91 -4.56 -21.72
CA TYR A 203 1.55 -4.63 -21.19
C TYR A 203 1.52 -5.49 -19.93
N GLU A 204 0.66 -5.17 -18.97
CA GLU A 204 0.57 -5.91 -17.70
C GLU A 204 0.32 -7.42 -17.89
N ASP A 205 -0.47 -7.79 -18.90
CA ASP A 205 -0.76 -9.20 -19.21
C ASP A 205 0.40 -9.95 -19.89
N ASP A 206 1.40 -9.22 -20.41
CA ASP A 206 2.51 -9.75 -21.22
C ASP A 206 3.88 -9.47 -20.58
N ILE A 207 3.95 -9.24 -19.27
CA ILE A 207 5.21 -8.90 -18.62
C ILE A 207 6.20 -10.06 -18.74
N GLN A 208 7.33 -9.81 -19.40
CA GLN A 208 8.47 -10.71 -19.53
C GLN A 208 9.73 -9.98 -19.07
N LEU A 209 10.29 -10.44 -17.95
CA LEU A 209 11.56 -9.94 -17.42
C LEU A 209 12.67 -10.96 -17.64
N ASP A 210 13.92 -10.52 -17.53
CA ASP A 210 15.09 -11.41 -17.52
C ASP A 210 15.03 -12.37 -16.31
N ASP A 211 15.42 -13.64 -16.51
CA ASP A 211 15.47 -14.70 -15.49
C ASP A 211 16.17 -14.25 -14.21
N LYS A 212 17.17 -13.36 -14.31
CA LYS A 212 17.87 -12.80 -13.13
C LYS A 212 16.94 -12.13 -12.11
N TYR A 213 15.78 -11.63 -12.53
CA TYR A 213 14.80 -10.98 -11.64
C TYR A 213 13.85 -11.97 -10.96
N TYR A 214 13.74 -13.21 -11.47
CA TYR A 214 12.93 -14.28 -10.90
C TYR A 214 13.72 -15.17 -9.92
N ASN A 215 15.05 -15.18 -10.04
CA ASN A 215 15.94 -15.98 -9.19
C ASN A 215 16.18 -15.35 -7.81
N GLU A 216 16.64 -16.17 -6.87
CA GLU A 216 16.86 -15.75 -5.48
C GLU A 216 17.93 -14.64 -5.37
N TRP A 217 17.73 -13.74 -4.40
CA TRP A 217 18.81 -12.93 -3.83
C TRP A 217 19.81 -13.84 -3.12
N PHE A 218 20.58 -14.61 -3.87
CA PHE A 218 21.85 -15.04 -3.35
C PHE A 218 22.75 -13.82 -3.41
N LEU A 219 23.08 -13.34 -2.22
CA LEU A 219 24.20 -12.48 -1.94
C LEU A 219 25.33 -12.81 -2.94
N ARG A 220 25.45 -11.99 -3.99
CA ARG A 220 26.70 -11.80 -4.70
C ARG A 220 27.59 -11.05 -3.72
N TRP A 221 28.20 -11.82 -2.83
CA TRP A 221 29.42 -11.41 -2.14
C TRP A 221 30.55 -11.37 -3.16
#